data_AF-A0A966HC57-F1
#
_entry.id   AF-A0A966HC57-F1
#
_cell.length_a   1.000
_cell.length_b   1.000
_cell.length_c   1.000
_cell.angle_alpha   90.00
_cell.angle_beta   90.00
_cell.angle_gamma   90.00
#
_symmetry.space_group_name_H-M   'P 1'
#
loop_
_entity.id
_entity.type
_entity.pdbx_description
1 polymer ?
#
loop_
_entity_poly.entity_id
_entity_poly.type
_entity_poly.pdbx_seq_one_letter_code
_entity_poly.pdbx_strand_id
1 'polypeptide(L)'
;MSFGQMNSNSEISAEKLKQFFERFPERIVERGESFIQANEDSPVFLVLEGRVLQYHISDKGDKLSLSSYRAGDLLPLSEVIISQVPAFYAEAIEKSVVRMAPRPEFHQFLEEDKQTLLAVLKQISRDEQDLKVRLSSAMEGGAEGRVLQELIIIQSQLEDGDEKICITEVVLASQTGLARETVNRALKRLSARGVIRRPRRGCIELV
;
A
#
# COMPACT_ATOMS: atom_id res chain seq x y z
N MET A 1 30.18 4.56 3.52
CA MET A 1 29.89 3.36 4.34
C MET A 1 28.87 2.49 3.59
N SER A 2 28.95 1.18 3.78
CA SER A 2 28.47 0.11 2.88
C SER A 2 26.99 0.16 2.49
N PHE A 3 26.67 0.58 1.26
CA PHE A 3 25.34 0.42 0.64
C PHE A 3 25.11 -1.00 0.08
N GLY A 4 26.19 -1.75 -0.18
CA GLY A 4 26.12 -3.08 -0.80
C GLY A 4 25.53 -4.19 0.08
N GLN A 5 25.60 -4.06 1.42
CA GLN A 5 25.02 -5.06 2.33
C GLN A 5 23.53 -4.86 2.62
N MET A 6 22.97 -3.69 2.30
CA MET A 6 21.56 -3.40 2.59
C MET A 6 20.64 -4.01 1.53
N ASN A 7 21.08 -4.03 0.26
CA ASN A 7 20.36 -4.66 -0.85
C ASN A 7 20.35 -6.20 -0.76
N SER A 8 21.49 -6.81 -0.40
CA SER A 8 21.56 -8.28 -0.26
C SER A 8 20.65 -8.79 0.85
N ASN A 9 20.54 -8.05 1.97
CA ASN A 9 19.70 -8.45 3.08
C ASN A 9 18.20 -8.27 2.79
N SER A 10 17.81 -7.28 1.99
CA SER A 10 16.40 -7.14 1.56
C SER A 10 15.99 -8.24 0.59
N GLU A 11 16.87 -8.63 -0.34
CA GLU A 11 16.62 -9.72 -1.29
C GLU A 11 16.46 -11.06 -0.58
N ILE A 12 17.34 -11.36 0.40
CA ILE A 12 17.27 -12.60 1.18
C ILE A 12 15.97 -12.68 2.00
N SER A 13 15.57 -11.58 2.65
CA SER A 13 14.30 -11.55 3.40
C SER A 13 13.07 -11.73 2.49
N ALA A 14 13.07 -11.09 1.31
CA ALA A 14 11.98 -11.21 0.35
C ALA A 14 11.86 -12.65 -0.18
N GLU A 15 12.98 -13.30 -0.46
CA GLU A 15 13.01 -14.70 -0.91
C GLU A 15 12.50 -15.65 0.18
N LYS A 16 12.92 -15.47 1.44
CA LYS A 16 12.42 -16.27 2.57
C LYS A 16 10.93 -16.11 2.80
N LEU A 17 10.42 -14.87 2.73
CA LEU A 17 8.98 -14.61 2.81
C LEU A 17 8.25 -15.35 1.70
N LYS A 18 8.71 -15.24 0.46
CA LYS A 18 8.11 -15.94 -0.67
C LYS A 18 8.09 -17.45 -0.47
N GLN A 19 9.21 -18.05 -0.06
CA GLN A 19 9.31 -19.49 0.23
C GLN A 19 8.36 -19.96 1.35
N PHE A 20 8.21 -19.15 2.40
CA PHE A 20 7.21 -19.43 3.44
C PHE A 20 5.80 -19.44 2.85
N PHE A 21 5.45 -18.41 2.07
CA PHE A 21 4.12 -18.29 1.48
C PHE A 21 3.82 -19.35 0.40
N GLU A 22 4.84 -19.90 -0.28
CA GLU A 22 4.70 -20.94 -1.31
C GLU A 22 4.01 -22.23 -0.83
N ARG A 23 3.95 -22.46 0.48
CA ARG A 23 3.25 -23.59 1.11
C ARG A 23 1.74 -23.43 1.18
N PHE A 24 1.23 -22.22 1.00
CA PHE A 24 -0.18 -21.88 1.17
C PHE A 24 -0.88 -21.64 -0.17
N PRO A 25 -2.21 -21.85 -0.26
CA PRO A 25 -2.93 -21.70 -1.52
C PRO A 25 -2.86 -20.27 -2.06
N GLU A 26 -2.79 -20.18 -3.39
CA GLU A 26 -3.05 -18.94 -4.11
C GLU A 26 -4.55 -18.68 -4.21
N ARG A 27 -4.91 -17.41 -4.13
CA ARG A 27 -6.26 -16.91 -4.37
C ARG A 27 -6.16 -15.77 -5.38
N ILE A 28 -6.96 -15.88 -6.44
CA ILE A 28 -7.24 -14.76 -7.32
C ILE A 28 -8.34 -13.94 -6.64
N VAL A 29 -8.11 -12.65 -6.48
CA VAL A 29 -9.09 -11.68 -5.99
C VAL A 29 -9.42 -10.71 -7.12
N GLU A 30 -10.69 -10.66 -7.49
CA GLU A 30 -11.16 -9.85 -8.60
C GLU A 30 -11.27 -8.37 -8.18
N ARG A 31 -11.24 -7.48 -9.17
CA ARG A 31 -11.35 -6.04 -8.90
C ARG A 31 -12.64 -5.72 -8.15
N GLY A 32 -12.52 -5.06 -7.00
CA GLY A 32 -13.62 -4.69 -6.10
C GLY A 32 -13.99 -5.78 -5.09
N GLU A 33 -13.32 -6.93 -5.12
CA GLU A 33 -13.51 -8.00 -4.15
C GLU A 33 -12.83 -7.63 -2.82
N SER A 34 -13.63 -7.52 -1.76
CA SER A 34 -13.14 -7.37 -0.39
C SER A 34 -12.83 -8.74 0.21
N PHE A 35 -11.61 -8.91 0.73
CA PHE A 35 -11.12 -10.18 1.25
C PHE A 35 -10.58 -10.11 2.68
N ILE A 36 -10.49 -8.91 3.25
CA ILE A 36 -10.33 -8.67 4.69
C ILE A 36 -11.54 -7.86 5.15
N GLN A 37 -12.23 -8.36 6.18
CA GLN A 37 -13.35 -7.66 6.83
C GLN A 37 -12.87 -7.01 8.13
N ALA A 38 -13.35 -5.80 8.40
CA ALA A 38 -13.07 -5.13 9.67
C ALA A 38 -13.75 -5.87 10.83
N ASN A 39 -13.02 -6.05 11.92
CA ASN A 39 -13.42 -6.70 13.16
C ASN A 39 -13.70 -8.22 13.05
N GLU A 40 -13.23 -8.86 11.98
CA GLU A 40 -13.32 -10.32 11.79
C GLU A 40 -11.92 -10.94 11.76
N ASP A 41 -11.78 -12.22 12.12
CA ASP A 41 -10.48 -12.87 12.02
C ASP A 41 -10.04 -13.03 10.55
N SER A 42 -8.74 -12.92 10.31
CA SER A 42 -8.20 -12.87 8.95
C SER A 42 -6.79 -13.44 8.89
N PRO A 43 -6.46 -14.28 7.90
CA PRO A 43 -5.09 -14.76 7.73
C PRO A 43 -4.15 -13.63 7.32
N VAL A 44 -2.86 -13.95 7.23
CA VAL A 44 -1.87 -13.04 6.65
C VAL A 44 -1.83 -13.27 5.15
N PHE A 45 -1.85 -12.18 4.39
CA PHE A 45 -1.79 -12.20 2.95
C PHE A 45 -0.44 -11.69 2.48
N LEU A 46 0.16 -12.38 1.50
CA LEU A 46 1.21 -11.85 0.64
C LEU A 46 0.60 -11.51 -0.71
N VAL A 47 0.78 -10.27 -1.17
CA VAL A 47 0.40 -9.89 -2.54
C VAL A 47 1.49 -10.38 -3.49
N LEU A 48 1.11 -11.24 -4.44
CA LEU A 48 2.01 -11.72 -5.49
C LEU A 48 1.96 -10.81 -6.73
N GLU A 49 0.75 -10.39 -7.10
CA GLU A 49 0.49 -9.55 -8.27
C GLU A 49 -0.69 -8.62 -8.00
N GLY A 50 -0.69 -7.47 -8.68
CA GLY A 50 -1.77 -6.49 -8.62
C GLY A 50 -1.63 -5.48 -7.48
N ARG A 51 -2.76 -4.89 -7.09
CA ARG A 51 -2.83 -3.87 -6.04
C ARG A 51 -4.05 -4.06 -5.15
N VAL A 52 -3.80 -3.89 -3.85
CA VAL A 52 -4.80 -3.97 -2.80
C VAL A 52 -4.89 -2.62 -2.10
N LEU A 53 -6.11 -2.24 -1.69
CA LEU A 53 -6.38 -1.04 -0.94
C LEU A 53 -6.97 -1.41 0.42
N GLN A 54 -6.35 -0.94 1.50
CA GLN A 54 -6.93 -0.96 2.83
C GLN A 54 -7.70 0.32 3.07
N TYR A 55 -8.90 0.20 3.62
CA TYR A 55 -9.81 1.32 3.81
C TYR A 55 -10.70 1.16 5.04
N HIS A 56 -11.20 2.30 5.52
CA HIS A 56 -12.26 2.41 6.51
C HIS A 56 -13.56 2.85 5.84
N ILE A 57 -14.70 2.41 6.37
CA ILE A 57 -16.02 2.90 5.96
C ILE A 57 -16.51 3.84 7.06
N SER A 58 -16.71 5.12 6.72
CA SER A 58 -17.22 6.11 7.67
C SER A 58 -18.68 5.85 8.04
N ASP A 59 -19.19 6.52 9.08
CA ASP A 59 -20.60 6.48 9.48
C ASP A 59 -21.57 6.90 8.36
N LYS A 60 -21.07 7.64 7.35
CA LYS A 60 -21.83 8.07 6.17
C LYS A 60 -21.78 7.08 5.02
N GLY A 61 -21.02 5.99 5.16
CA GLY A 61 -20.78 4.98 4.12
C GLY A 61 -19.65 5.33 3.15
N ASP A 62 -18.89 6.40 3.41
CA ASP A 62 -17.78 6.79 2.53
C ASP A 62 -16.56 5.90 2.77
N LYS A 63 -15.97 5.40 1.68
CA LYS A 63 -14.69 4.67 1.72
C LYS A 63 -13.51 5.64 1.84
N LEU A 64 -12.83 5.56 2.97
CA LEU A 64 -11.61 6.32 3.29
C LEU A 64 -10.41 5.40 3.13
N SER A 65 -9.62 5.64 2.08
CA SER A 65 -8.38 4.90 1.83
C SER A 65 -7.34 5.21 2.90
N LEU A 66 -6.65 4.19 3.40
CA LEU A 66 -5.61 4.32 4.43
C LEU A 66 -4.24 3.99 3.87
N SER A 67 -4.13 2.84 3.20
CA SER A 67 -2.88 2.30 2.65
C SER A 67 -3.15 1.50 1.38
N SER A 68 -2.16 1.43 0.49
CA SER A 68 -2.18 0.57 -0.69
C SER A 68 -1.00 -0.38 -0.67
N TYR A 69 -1.22 -1.60 -1.12
CA TYR A 69 -0.24 -2.69 -1.12
C TYR A 69 -0.03 -3.19 -2.54
N ARG A 70 1.21 -3.54 -2.87
CA ARG A 70 1.65 -4.07 -4.17
C ARG A 70 2.33 -5.44 -3.99
N ALA A 71 2.75 -6.04 -5.11
CA ALA A 71 3.54 -7.26 -5.10
C ALA A 71 4.71 -7.17 -4.10
N GLY A 72 4.82 -8.19 -3.25
CA GLY A 72 5.81 -8.29 -2.17
C GLY A 72 5.34 -7.76 -0.81
N ASP A 73 4.23 -7.00 -0.75
CA ASP A 73 3.73 -6.49 0.52
C ASP A 73 2.83 -7.50 1.25
N LEU A 74 2.84 -7.39 2.58
CA LEU A 74 2.05 -8.20 3.49
C LEU A 74 0.91 -7.41 4.13
N LEU A 75 -0.22 -8.05 4.40
CA LEU A 75 -1.33 -7.45 5.15
C LEU A 75 -2.20 -8.51 5.85
N PRO A 76 -2.85 -8.23 6.99
CA PRO A 76 -2.78 -7.01 7.80
C PRO A 76 -1.70 -7.13 8.90
N LEU A 77 -0.49 -6.62 8.65
CA LEU A 77 0.67 -6.86 9.53
C LEU A 77 0.49 -6.34 10.96
N SER A 78 0.06 -5.09 11.12
CA SER A 78 -0.02 -4.45 12.45
C SER A 78 -0.91 -5.24 13.40
N GLU A 79 -2.11 -5.61 12.95
CA GLU A 79 -3.09 -6.35 13.76
C GLU A 79 -2.65 -7.79 14.00
N VAL A 80 -2.01 -8.43 13.02
CA VAL A 80 -1.44 -9.77 13.20
C VAL A 80 -0.34 -9.77 14.26
N ILE A 81 0.56 -8.79 14.24
CA ILE A 81 1.68 -8.71 15.19
C ILE A 81 1.21 -8.48 16.63
N ILE A 82 0.18 -7.65 16.84
CA ILE A 82 -0.38 -7.37 18.16
C ILE A 82 -1.50 -8.34 18.58
N SER A 83 -1.72 -9.41 17.81
CA SER A 83 -2.75 -10.43 18.04
C SER A 83 -4.17 -9.87 18.16
N GLN A 84 -4.52 -8.92 17.29
CA GLN A 84 -5.84 -8.32 17.18
C GLN A 84 -6.51 -8.67 15.85
N VAL A 85 -7.84 -8.58 15.81
CA VAL A 85 -8.58 -8.62 14.54
C VAL A 85 -8.30 -7.33 13.75
N PRO A 86 -8.30 -7.36 12.41
CA PRO A 86 -8.11 -6.19 11.57
C PRO A 86 -9.16 -5.13 11.90
N ALA A 87 -8.75 -3.87 12.06
CA ALA A 87 -9.70 -2.77 12.28
C ALA A 87 -10.29 -2.23 10.96
N PHE A 88 -9.74 -2.66 9.83
CA PHE A 88 -9.99 -2.09 8.51
C PHE A 88 -10.29 -3.17 7.46
N TYR A 89 -10.92 -2.75 6.38
CA TYR A 89 -11.20 -3.61 5.23
C TYR A 89 -10.00 -3.61 4.28
N ALA A 90 -9.89 -4.66 3.47
CA ALA A 90 -9.03 -4.66 2.30
C ALA A 90 -9.76 -5.20 1.06
N GLU A 91 -9.56 -4.52 -0.08
CA GLU A 91 -10.11 -4.93 -1.38
C GLU A 91 -9.07 -4.84 -2.50
N ALA A 92 -9.22 -5.66 -3.53
CA ALA A 92 -8.40 -5.56 -4.73
C ALA A 92 -8.88 -4.40 -5.61
N ILE A 93 -8.00 -3.47 -5.99
CA ILE A 93 -8.38 -2.33 -6.88
C ILE A 93 -8.14 -2.63 -8.37
N GLU A 94 -7.46 -3.73 -8.63
CA GLU A 94 -7.29 -4.41 -9.92
C GLU A 94 -7.25 -5.93 -9.66
N LYS A 95 -7.33 -6.74 -10.73
CA LYS A 95 -7.20 -8.19 -10.58
C LYS A 95 -5.85 -8.49 -9.91
N SER A 96 -5.89 -9.16 -8.77
CA SER A 96 -4.71 -9.40 -7.94
C SER A 96 -4.59 -10.88 -7.57
N VAL A 97 -3.38 -11.32 -7.28
CA VAL A 97 -3.08 -12.69 -6.83
C VAL A 97 -2.46 -12.59 -5.44
N VAL A 98 -2.98 -13.34 -4.49
CA VAL A 98 -2.52 -13.36 -3.10
C VAL A 98 -2.29 -14.78 -2.59
N ARG A 99 -1.41 -14.95 -1.61
CA ARG A 99 -1.28 -16.18 -0.81
C ARG A 99 -1.68 -15.95 0.63
N MET A 100 -2.27 -16.96 1.26
CA MET A 100 -2.96 -16.84 2.55
C MET A 100 -2.34 -17.76 3.61
N ALA A 101 -1.55 -17.20 4.53
CA ALA A 101 -0.94 -17.96 5.62
C ALA A 101 -1.77 -17.85 6.92
N PRO A 102 -2.02 -18.95 7.64
CA PRO A 102 -2.60 -18.90 8.98
C PRO A 102 -1.72 -18.09 9.94
N ARG A 103 -2.34 -17.29 10.80
CA ARG A 103 -1.62 -16.45 11.77
C ARG A 103 -0.62 -17.24 12.64
N PRO A 104 -0.98 -18.42 13.20
CA PRO A 104 -0.04 -19.17 14.05
C PRO A 104 1.23 -19.60 13.29
N GLU A 105 1.09 -20.01 12.03
CA GLU A 105 2.25 -20.39 11.20
C GLU A 105 3.11 -19.19 10.86
N PHE A 106 2.50 -18.02 10.60
CA PHE A 106 3.24 -16.79 10.37
C PHE A 106 3.97 -16.30 11.62
N HIS A 107 3.33 -16.37 12.80
CA HIS A 107 3.97 -16.04 14.07
C HIS A 107 5.19 -16.93 14.34
N GLN A 108 5.04 -18.25 14.19
CA GLN A 108 6.15 -19.18 14.34
C GLN A 108 7.30 -18.85 13.37
N PHE A 109 6.99 -18.55 12.11
CA PHE A 109 7.99 -18.18 11.12
C PHE A 109 8.77 -16.91 11.49
N LEU A 110 8.09 -15.91 12.08
CA LEU A 110 8.74 -14.68 12.55
C LEU A 110 9.66 -14.92 13.77
N GLU A 111 9.31 -15.86 14.64
CA GLU A 111 10.15 -16.24 15.79
C GLU A 111 11.43 -16.95 15.35
N GLU A 112 11.36 -17.73 14.27
CA GLU A 112 12.46 -18.53 13.75
C GLU A 112 13.44 -17.72 12.88
N ASP A 113 12.97 -16.68 12.17
CA ASP A 113 13.81 -15.91 11.24
C ASP A 113 13.86 -14.39 11.54
N LYS A 114 14.97 -13.95 12.12
CA LYS A 114 15.24 -12.53 12.45
C LYS A 114 15.27 -11.61 11.23
N GLN A 115 15.66 -12.10 10.05
CA GLN A 115 15.76 -11.27 8.85
C GLN A 115 14.37 -11.01 8.28
N THR A 116 13.48 -11.99 8.31
CA THR A 116 12.05 -11.86 8.01
C THR A 116 11.39 -10.91 8.99
N LEU A 117 11.61 -11.08 10.29
CA LEU A 117 11.05 -10.18 11.31
C LEU A 117 11.46 -8.72 11.04
N LEU A 118 12.74 -8.48 10.73
CA LEU A 118 13.21 -7.14 10.37
C LEU A 118 12.56 -6.60 9.09
N ALA A 119 12.30 -7.44 8.09
CA ALA A 119 11.60 -7.03 6.87
C ALA A 119 10.15 -6.63 7.14
N VAL A 120 9.44 -7.39 7.98
CA VAL A 120 8.08 -7.06 8.45
C VAL A 120 8.08 -5.74 9.22
N LEU A 121 9.00 -5.55 10.16
CA LEU A 121 9.13 -4.30 10.91
C LEU A 121 9.41 -3.11 9.98
N LYS A 122 10.28 -3.29 8.98
CA LYS A 122 10.54 -2.25 7.97
C LYS A 122 9.27 -1.89 7.20
N GLN A 123 8.42 -2.85 6.85
CA GLN A 123 7.15 -2.55 6.18
C GLN A 123 6.21 -1.76 7.10
N ILE A 124 6.01 -2.22 8.35
CA ILE A 124 5.18 -1.51 9.34
C ILE A 124 5.68 -0.06 9.54
N SER A 125 7.00 0.15 9.66
CA SER A 125 7.56 1.49 9.81
C SER A 125 7.37 2.36 8.58
N ARG A 126 7.41 1.80 7.37
CA ARG A 126 7.08 2.55 6.13
C ARG A 126 5.61 2.95 6.11
N ASP A 127 4.71 2.01 6.40
CA ASP A 127 3.27 2.25 6.44
C ASP A 127 2.92 3.33 7.47
N GLU A 128 3.55 3.29 8.65
CA GLU A 128 3.39 4.30 9.69
C GLU A 128 3.90 5.68 9.24
N GLN A 129 5.06 5.73 8.58
CA GLN A 129 5.64 6.97 8.06
C GLN A 129 4.75 7.60 6.98
N ASP A 130 4.26 6.80 6.04
CA ASP A 130 3.34 7.25 4.99
C ASP A 130 2.04 7.80 5.59
N LEU A 131 1.49 7.12 6.62
CA LEU A 131 0.32 7.60 7.34
C LEU A 131 0.57 8.95 8.04
N LYS A 132 1.72 9.13 8.69
CA LYS A 132 2.09 10.41 9.33
C LYS A 132 2.22 11.54 8.29
N VAL A 133 2.82 11.27 7.14
CA VAL A 133 2.94 12.25 6.05
C VAL A 133 1.56 12.64 5.51
N ARG A 134 0.68 11.66 5.26
CA ARG A 134 -0.71 11.91 4.84
C ARG A 134 -1.47 12.73 5.88
N LEU A 135 -1.32 12.42 7.17
CA LEU A 135 -1.96 13.15 8.26
C LEU A 135 -1.49 14.61 8.33
N SER A 136 -0.17 14.84 8.31
CA SER A 136 0.38 16.20 8.29
C SER A 136 -0.11 16.99 7.07
N SER A 137 -0.09 16.37 5.88
CA SER A 137 -0.62 16.98 4.66
C SER A 137 -2.12 17.29 4.74
N ALA A 138 -2.89 16.44 5.42
CA ALA A 138 -4.31 16.68 5.67
C ALA A 138 -4.58 17.83 6.65
N MET A 139 -3.67 18.09 7.59
CA MET A 139 -3.81 19.18 8.57
C MET A 139 -3.32 20.53 8.03
N GLU A 140 -2.21 20.54 7.30
CA GLU A 140 -1.53 21.77 6.88
C GLU A 140 -1.75 22.09 5.40
N GLY A 141 -2.00 21.08 4.58
CA GLY A 141 -2.01 21.20 3.12
C GLY A 141 -3.36 21.56 2.53
N GLY A 142 -3.34 22.49 1.57
CA GLY A 142 -4.42 22.65 0.59
C GLY A 142 -4.46 21.49 -0.42
N ALA A 143 -5.50 21.45 -1.25
CA ALA A 143 -5.73 20.35 -2.18
C ALA A 143 -4.54 19.99 -3.09
N GLU A 144 -3.80 21.00 -3.58
CA GLU A 144 -2.58 20.78 -4.40
C GLU A 144 -1.47 20.10 -3.60
N GLY A 145 -1.26 20.50 -2.35
CA GLY A 145 -0.25 19.91 -1.48
C GLY A 145 -0.56 18.45 -1.19
N ARG A 146 -1.80 18.13 -0.85
CA ARG A 146 -2.23 16.74 -0.59
C ARG A 146 -2.06 15.84 -1.80
N VAL A 147 -2.48 16.31 -2.98
CA VAL A 147 -2.30 15.58 -4.24
C VAL A 147 -0.83 15.36 -4.54
N LEU A 148 0.01 16.39 -4.40
CA LEU A 148 1.44 16.27 -4.66
C LEU A 148 2.12 15.29 -3.69
N GLN A 149 1.80 15.37 -2.39
CA GLN A 149 2.34 14.45 -1.39
C GLN A 149 1.93 13.00 -1.68
N GLU A 150 0.67 12.76 -2.05
CA GLU A 150 0.23 11.40 -2.40
C GLU A 150 0.96 10.88 -3.65
N LEU A 151 1.20 11.72 -4.66
CA LEU A 151 1.99 11.33 -5.83
C LEU A 151 3.44 10.99 -5.45
N ILE A 152 4.05 11.73 -4.52
CA ILE A 152 5.41 11.43 -4.02
C ILE A 152 5.44 10.08 -3.30
N ILE A 153 4.45 9.79 -2.45
CA ILE A 153 4.31 8.50 -1.77
C ILE A 153 4.16 7.38 -2.81
N ILE A 154 3.29 7.53 -3.80
CA ILE A 154 3.12 6.49 -4.82
C ILE A 154 4.40 6.29 -5.63
N GLN A 155 5.12 7.36 -5.97
CA GLN A 155 6.39 7.30 -6.72
C GLN A 155 7.48 6.55 -5.93
N SER A 156 7.58 6.75 -4.61
CA SER A 156 8.55 6.02 -3.77
C SER A 156 8.23 4.53 -3.66
N GLN A 157 6.98 4.16 -3.95
CA GLN A 157 6.47 2.80 -3.99
C GLN A 157 6.42 2.21 -5.41
N LEU A 158 7.11 2.78 -6.40
CA LEU A 158 7.32 2.13 -7.69
C LEU A 158 8.57 1.26 -7.68
N GLU A 159 8.74 0.40 -8.69
CA GLU A 159 9.98 -0.35 -8.90
C GLU A 159 11.06 0.58 -9.50
N ASP A 160 12.33 0.22 -9.32
CA ASP A 160 13.44 1.01 -9.88
C ASP A 160 13.33 1.09 -11.41
N GLY A 161 13.16 2.30 -11.94
CA GLY A 161 12.98 2.56 -13.37
C GLY A 161 11.55 2.90 -13.81
N ASP A 162 10.55 2.75 -12.92
CA ASP A 162 9.19 3.20 -13.19
C ASP A 162 9.04 4.70 -12.85
N GLU A 163 9.08 5.53 -13.89
CA GLU A 163 8.94 7.00 -13.76
C GLU A 163 7.46 7.47 -13.77
N LYS A 164 6.51 6.54 -13.98
CA LYS A 164 5.11 6.87 -14.28
C LYS A 164 4.16 6.34 -13.22
N ILE A 165 3.45 7.26 -12.57
CA ILE A 165 2.36 6.95 -11.66
C ILE A 165 1.09 6.76 -12.49
N CYS A 166 0.65 5.50 -12.69
CA CYS A 166 -0.62 5.22 -13.35
C CYS A 166 -1.74 4.97 -12.33
N ILE A 167 -2.50 6.04 -12.04
CA ILE A 167 -3.57 6.06 -11.04
C ILE A 167 -4.80 6.79 -11.57
N THR A 168 -5.98 6.32 -11.19
CA THR A 168 -7.24 7.01 -11.53
C THR A 168 -7.51 8.17 -10.57
N GLU A 169 -8.19 9.21 -11.05
CA GLU A 169 -8.60 10.35 -10.21
C GLU A 169 -9.53 9.94 -9.06
N VAL A 170 -10.26 8.82 -9.22
CA VAL A 170 -11.14 8.26 -8.18
C VAL A 170 -10.32 7.67 -7.04
N VAL A 171 -9.30 6.88 -7.37
CA VAL A 171 -8.39 6.30 -6.35
C VAL A 171 -7.62 7.43 -5.66
N LEU A 172 -7.08 8.38 -6.42
CA LEU A 172 -6.36 9.52 -5.86
C LEU A 172 -7.25 10.41 -4.96
N ALA A 173 -8.52 10.57 -5.31
CA ALA A 173 -9.52 11.24 -4.48
C ALA A 173 -9.74 10.52 -3.14
N SER A 174 -9.89 9.19 -3.18
CA SER A 174 -10.05 8.40 -1.96
C SER A 174 -8.80 8.45 -1.07
N GLN A 175 -7.59 8.36 -1.63
CA GLN A 175 -6.32 8.43 -0.90
C GLN A 175 -6.04 9.81 -0.28
N THR A 176 -6.42 10.89 -0.99
CA THR A 176 -6.20 12.26 -0.49
C THR A 176 -7.34 12.78 0.40
N GLY A 177 -8.44 12.03 0.52
CA GLY A 177 -9.65 12.48 1.20
C GLY A 177 -10.30 13.70 0.53
N LEU A 178 -10.12 13.87 -0.78
CA LEU A 178 -10.63 15.00 -1.56
C LEU A 178 -11.74 14.55 -2.50
N ALA A 179 -12.65 15.46 -2.85
CA ALA A 179 -13.57 15.21 -3.95
C ALA A 179 -12.81 15.06 -5.28
N ARG A 180 -13.29 14.16 -6.16
CA ARG A 180 -12.68 13.93 -7.49
C ARG A 180 -12.47 15.21 -8.30
N GLU A 181 -13.44 16.12 -8.28
CA GLU A 181 -13.32 17.41 -8.95
C GLU A 181 -12.19 18.27 -8.38
N THR A 182 -12.00 18.23 -7.05
CA THR A 182 -10.92 18.94 -6.36
C THR A 182 -9.56 18.36 -6.75
N VAL A 183 -9.43 17.03 -6.83
CA VAL A 183 -8.23 16.36 -7.35
C VAL A 183 -7.96 16.77 -8.80
N ASN A 184 -8.97 16.76 -9.68
CA ASN A 184 -8.80 17.16 -11.07
C ASN A 184 -8.31 18.62 -11.20
N ARG A 185 -8.88 19.54 -10.40
CA ARG A 185 -8.41 20.93 -10.34
C ARG A 185 -6.98 21.04 -9.84
N ALA A 186 -6.61 20.32 -8.79
CA ALA A 186 -5.26 20.29 -8.26
C ALA A 186 -4.25 19.78 -9.30
N LEU A 187 -4.53 18.65 -9.97
CA LEU A 187 -3.69 18.11 -11.04
C LEU A 187 -3.51 19.10 -12.20
N LYS A 188 -4.56 19.82 -12.60
CA LYS A 188 -4.46 20.86 -13.64
C LYS A 188 -3.52 21.99 -13.23
N ARG A 189 -3.59 22.44 -11.98
CA ARG A 189 -2.72 23.51 -11.46
C ARG A 189 -1.27 23.07 -11.33
N LEU A 190 -1.03 21.87 -10.80
CA LEU A 190 0.31 21.26 -10.73
C LEU A 190 0.93 21.14 -12.12
N SER A 191 0.15 20.71 -13.12
CA SER A 191 0.60 20.62 -14.51
C SER A 191 0.88 21.98 -15.14
N ALA A 192 0.02 22.99 -14.90
CA ALA A 192 0.24 24.36 -15.37
C ALA A 192 1.50 25.01 -14.77
N ARG A 193 1.90 24.60 -13.56
CA ARG A 193 3.14 25.04 -12.89
C ARG A 193 4.37 24.24 -13.30
N GLY A 194 4.22 23.22 -14.15
CA GLY A 194 5.32 22.35 -14.58
C GLY A 194 5.82 21.39 -13.50
N VAL A 195 5.07 21.17 -12.42
CA VAL A 195 5.45 20.23 -11.33
C VAL A 195 5.17 18.78 -11.73
N ILE A 196 4.18 18.57 -12.62
CA ILE A 196 3.83 17.25 -13.14
C ILE A 196 3.60 17.29 -14.65
N ARG A 197 3.82 16.15 -15.32
CA ARG A 197 3.37 15.88 -16.69
C ARG A 197 2.28 14.81 -16.69
N ARG A 198 1.42 14.84 -17.70
CA ARG A 198 0.33 13.88 -17.90
C ARG A 198 0.46 13.25 -19.28
N PRO A 199 1.36 12.27 -19.45
CA PRO A 199 1.68 11.70 -20.77
C PRO A 199 0.47 11.06 -21.45
N ARG A 200 -0.45 10.49 -20.67
CA ARG A 200 -1.73 9.96 -21.15
C ARG A 200 -2.77 9.99 -20.02
N ARG A 201 -4.03 9.73 -20.38
CA ARG A 201 -5.12 9.65 -19.39
C ARG A 201 -4.80 8.60 -18.33
N GLY A 202 -4.86 9.02 -17.07
CA GLY A 202 -4.63 8.15 -15.91
C GLY A 202 -3.16 7.86 -15.62
N CYS A 203 -2.19 8.52 -16.26
CA CYS A 203 -0.79 8.45 -15.87
C CYS A 203 -0.21 9.85 -15.64
N ILE A 204 0.67 9.94 -14.65
CA ILE A 204 1.28 11.17 -14.14
C ILE A 204 2.78 10.91 -13.99
N GLU A 205 3.60 11.91 -14.35
CA GLU A 205 5.04 11.94 -14.11
C GLU A 205 5.35 13.16 -13.25
N LEU A 206 6.18 13.00 -12.22
CA LEU A 206 6.73 14.13 -11.46
C LEU A 206 7.88 14.75 -12.27
N VAL A 207 8.01 16.07 -12.26
CA VAL A 207 9.04 16.83 -13.01
C VAL A 207 10.13 17.34 -12.08
#